data_AF-A0AAE9ZGW7-F1
#
_entry.id   AF-A0AAE9ZGW7-F1
#
_cell.length_a   1.000
_cell.length_b   1.000
_cell.length_c   1.000
_cell.angle_alpha   90.00
_cell.angle_beta   90.00
_cell.angle_gamma   90.00
#
_symmetry.space_group_name_H-M   'P 1'
#
loop_
_entity.id
_entity.type
_entity.pdbx_description
1 polymer ?
#
loop_
_entity_poly.entity_id
_entity_poly.type
_entity_poly.pdbx_seq_one_letter_code
_entity_poly.pdbx_strand_id
1 'polypeptide(L)'
;MINVSTVRFACAMAAIALMTAGCGIGKALGGGKNAPDEFAITTKAPLVVPPDYGLEPPRPGETRPQELSPSQRAQQVLVGDTTSAPPTAGEQLLLRKAGALGANASIRTVLAAENGGRGEKDRSLANQLMFWNFIDGEVDDSAAPLQVDNPEEWLAARDRSIKNVIGEEGQVEIEQSKALKLPGVF
;
A
#
# COMPACT_ATOMS: atom_id res chain seq x y z
N MET A 1 -30.46 -5.86 43.85
CA MET A 1 -29.09 -6.19 44.31
C MET A 1 -28.55 -7.27 43.39
N ILE A 2 -27.62 -6.94 42.50
CA ILE A 2 -27.07 -7.90 41.54
C ILE A 2 -26.08 -8.79 42.30
N ASN A 3 -26.31 -10.10 42.27
CA ASN A 3 -25.55 -11.05 43.08
C ASN A 3 -24.18 -11.29 42.43
N VAL A 4 -23.09 -11.17 43.20
CA VAL A 4 -21.72 -11.24 42.67
C VAL A 4 -21.44 -12.58 41.96
N SER A 5 -22.12 -13.65 42.37
CA SER A 5 -22.02 -14.96 41.73
C SER A 5 -22.61 -14.99 40.31
N THR A 6 -23.69 -14.24 40.04
CA THR A 6 -24.31 -14.23 38.70
C THR A 6 -23.49 -13.38 37.72
N VAL A 7 -22.83 -12.32 38.20
CA VAL A 7 -21.88 -11.52 37.41
C VAL A 7 -20.66 -12.34 37.01
N ARG A 8 -20.09 -13.11 37.96
CA ARG A 8 -18.95 -14.00 37.67
C ARG A 8 -19.27 -15.06 36.64
N PHE A 9 -20.46 -15.67 36.74
CA PHE A 9 -20.91 -16.68 35.78
C PHE A 9 -21.15 -16.10 34.38
N ALA A 10 -21.75 -14.90 34.30
CA ALA A 10 -21.95 -14.19 33.05
C ALA A 10 -20.61 -13.80 32.37
N CYS A 11 -19.63 -13.32 33.15
CA CYS A 11 -18.29 -13.03 32.63
C CYS A 11 -17.56 -14.29 32.14
N ALA A 12 -17.68 -15.41 32.85
CA ALA A 12 -17.09 -16.68 32.42
C ALA A 12 -17.68 -17.19 31.11
N MET A 13 -19.01 -17.12 30.96
CA MET A 13 -19.70 -17.47 29.71
C MET A 13 -19.32 -16.56 28.55
N ALA A 14 -19.19 -15.24 28.80
CA ALA A 14 -18.75 -14.29 27.78
C ALA A 14 -17.31 -14.55 27.31
N ALA A 15 -16.40 -14.89 28.24
CA ALA A 15 -15.02 -15.23 27.92
C ALA A 15 -14.92 -16.50 27.04
N ILE A 16 -15.74 -17.51 27.32
CA ILE A 16 -15.79 -18.74 26.52
C ILE A 16 -16.34 -18.46 25.11
N ALA A 17 -17.35 -17.60 24.98
CA ALA A 17 -17.89 -17.21 23.68
C ALA A 17 -16.89 -16.42 22.82
N LEU A 18 -16.05 -15.58 23.43
CA LEU A 18 -14.98 -14.86 22.74
C LEU A 18 -13.87 -15.80 22.24
N MET A 19 -13.56 -16.85 23.01
CA MET A 19 -12.54 -17.83 22.65
C MET A 19 -12.93 -18.71 21.44
N THR A 20 -14.23 -18.95 21.23
CA THR A 20 -14.70 -19.79 20.10
C THR A 20 -14.93 -19.02 18.80
N ALA A 21 -14.98 -17.68 18.84
CA ALA A 21 -15.19 -16.83 17.66
C ALA A 21 -14.00 -16.79 16.69
N GLY A 22 -12.81 -17.26 17.09
CA GLY A 22 -11.58 -17.16 16.30
C GLY A 22 -11.36 -18.27 15.24
N CYS A 23 -12.10 -19.37 15.28
CA CYS A 23 -11.76 -20.60 14.55
C CYS A 23 -11.90 -20.50 13.01
N GLY A 24 -12.42 -19.41 12.46
CA GLY A 24 -12.59 -19.21 11.00
C GLY A 24 -11.88 -17.98 10.41
N ILE A 25 -11.37 -17.08 11.24
CA ILE A 25 -10.86 -15.77 10.81
C ILE A 25 -9.58 -15.91 9.99
N GLY A 26 -8.71 -16.88 10.32
CA GLY A 26 -7.48 -17.14 9.57
C GLY A 26 -7.73 -17.45 8.09
N LYS A 27 -8.79 -18.19 7.76
CA LYS A 27 -9.15 -18.52 6.37
C LYS A 27 -9.64 -17.29 5.58
N ALA A 28 -10.40 -16.42 6.24
CA ALA A 28 -10.91 -15.17 5.66
C ALA A 28 -9.81 -14.12 5.46
N LEU A 29 -8.77 -14.12 6.30
CA LEU A 29 -7.59 -13.27 6.19
C LEU A 29 -6.50 -13.83 5.26
N GLY A 30 -6.80 -14.86 4.46
CA GLY A 30 -5.85 -15.44 3.50
C GLY A 30 -4.84 -16.43 4.10
N GLY A 31 -5.02 -16.84 5.36
CA GLY A 31 -4.33 -17.96 6.00
C GLY A 31 -4.78 -19.29 5.40
N GLY A 32 -4.23 -19.62 4.23
CA GLY A 32 -4.49 -20.87 3.53
C GLY A 32 -3.72 -20.93 2.22
N LYS A 33 -3.44 -22.15 1.73
CA LYS A 33 -2.86 -22.38 0.41
C LYS A 33 -3.94 -22.11 -0.64
N ASN A 34 -3.93 -20.92 -1.23
CA ASN A 34 -4.70 -20.61 -2.43
C ASN A 34 -3.78 -20.88 -3.63
N ALA A 35 -3.73 -22.14 -4.08
CA ALA A 35 -3.03 -22.46 -5.32
C ALA A 35 -3.80 -21.82 -6.50
N PRO A 36 -3.10 -21.20 -7.47
CA PRO A 36 -3.75 -20.68 -8.68
C PRO A 36 -4.47 -21.81 -9.41
N ASP A 37 -5.70 -21.57 -9.84
CA ASP A 37 -6.53 -22.55 -10.53
C ASP A 37 -5.92 -22.92 -11.90
N GLU A 38 -5.43 -24.15 -12.01
CA GLU A 38 -4.82 -24.68 -13.24
C GLU A 38 -5.83 -24.85 -14.41
N PHE A 39 -7.13 -24.73 -14.15
CA PHE A 39 -8.18 -24.75 -15.17
C PHE A 39 -8.76 -23.36 -15.46
N ALA A 40 -8.18 -22.29 -14.92
CA ALA A 40 -8.60 -20.92 -15.21
C ALA A 40 -8.30 -20.55 -16.67
N ILE A 41 -9.32 -20.65 -17.53
CA ILE A 41 -9.22 -20.28 -18.94
C ILE A 41 -9.15 -18.75 -19.05
N THR A 42 -8.02 -18.22 -19.49
CA THR A 42 -7.90 -16.81 -19.86
C THR A 42 -8.67 -16.54 -21.16
N THR A 43 -9.55 -15.54 -21.14
CA THR A 43 -10.28 -15.13 -22.34
C THR A 43 -9.33 -14.43 -23.31
N LYS A 44 -9.19 -15.00 -24.52
CA LYS A 44 -8.56 -14.30 -25.64
C LYS A 44 -9.52 -13.27 -26.20
N ALA A 45 -8.99 -12.22 -26.84
CA ALA A 45 -9.82 -11.27 -27.56
C ALA A 45 -10.66 -12.01 -28.63
N PRO A 46 -11.94 -11.66 -28.81
CA PRO A 46 -12.76 -12.28 -29.84
C PRO A 46 -12.16 -12.02 -31.22
N LEU A 47 -11.91 -13.08 -31.99
CA LEU A 47 -11.50 -12.96 -33.38
C LEU A 47 -12.71 -12.56 -34.22
N VAL A 48 -12.88 -11.26 -34.44
CA VAL A 48 -13.79 -10.75 -35.46
C VAL A 48 -13.05 -10.80 -36.79
N VAL A 49 -13.51 -11.64 -37.71
CA VAL A 49 -13.09 -11.57 -39.11
C VAL A 49 -13.65 -10.27 -39.67
N PRO A 50 -12.82 -9.26 -39.97
CA PRO A 50 -13.32 -8.04 -40.59
C PRO A 50 -13.89 -8.39 -41.97
N PRO A 51 -15.00 -7.75 -42.40
CA PRO A 51 -15.43 -7.87 -43.79
C PRO A 51 -14.25 -7.48 -44.69
N ASP A 52 -13.86 -8.38 -45.58
CA ASP A 52 -12.68 -8.27 -46.44
C ASP A 52 -12.62 -6.90 -47.11
N TYR A 53 -11.73 -6.04 -46.61
CA TYR A 53 -11.22 -4.89 -47.34
C TYR A 53 -9.75 -5.16 -47.54
N GLY A 54 -9.31 -5.21 -48.81
CA GLY A 54 -7.95 -5.55 -49.21
C GLY A 54 -6.90 -4.78 -48.42
N LEU A 55 -6.43 -5.38 -47.34
CA LEU A 55 -5.30 -4.87 -46.58
C LEU A 55 -4.05 -5.22 -47.39
N GLU A 56 -3.24 -4.20 -47.65
CA GLU A 56 -1.91 -4.38 -48.21
C GLU A 56 -1.12 -5.30 -47.26
N PRO A 57 -0.47 -6.36 -47.76
CA PRO A 57 0.32 -7.25 -46.91
C PRO A 57 1.31 -6.43 -46.07
N PRO A 58 1.38 -6.64 -44.74
CA PRO A 58 2.30 -5.89 -43.90
C PRO A 58 3.72 -6.09 -44.42
N ARG A 59 4.47 -4.99 -44.55
CA ARG A 59 5.84 -5.07 -45.06
C ARG A 59 6.67 -5.99 -44.16
N PRO A 60 7.51 -6.87 -44.73
CA PRO A 60 8.41 -7.69 -43.94
C PRO A 60 9.26 -6.82 -43.00
N GLY A 61 9.11 -6.99 -41.69
CA GLY A 61 9.85 -6.24 -40.66
C GLY A 61 9.07 -5.17 -39.90
N GLU A 62 7.82 -4.88 -40.25
CA GLU A 62 6.96 -3.97 -39.46
C GLU A 62 6.59 -4.63 -38.11
N THR A 63 6.59 -3.85 -37.02
CA THR A 63 6.23 -4.36 -35.68
C THR A 63 4.76 -4.77 -35.70
N ARG A 64 4.50 -6.08 -35.59
CA ARG A 64 3.12 -6.56 -35.40
C ARG A 64 2.57 -5.98 -34.09
N PRO A 65 1.32 -5.48 -34.05
CA PRO A 65 0.64 -5.24 -32.79
C PRO A 65 0.60 -6.56 -32.02
N GLN A 66 1.49 -6.74 -31.05
CA GLN A 66 1.50 -7.93 -30.22
C GLN A 66 0.28 -7.89 -29.31
N GLU A 67 -0.42 -9.01 -29.19
CA GLU A 67 -1.49 -9.13 -28.21
C GLU A 67 -0.91 -8.86 -26.81
N LEU A 68 -1.35 -7.77 -26.20
CA LEU A 68 -0.96 -7.45 -24.82
C LEU A 68 -1.47 -8.55 -23.90
N SER A 69 -0.59 -9.04 -23.02
CA SER A 69 -1.03 -9.94 -21.94
C SER A 69 -2.08 -9.25 -21.07
N PRO A 70 -2.99 -10.00 -20.40
CA PRO A 70 -4.03 -9.42 -19.56
C PRO A 70 -3.49 -8.45 -18.49
N SER A 71 -2.32 -8.74 -17.92
CA SER A 71 -1.64 -7.88 -16.96
C SER A 71 -1.16 -6.57 -17.58
N GLN A 72 -0.56 -6.63 -18.78
CA GLN A 72 -0.15 -5.43 -19.52
C GLN A 72 -1.36 -4.57 -19.91
N ARG A 73 -2.48 -5.19 -20.28
CA ARG A 73 -3.73 -4.49 -20.57
C ARG A 73 -4.30 -3.77 -19.33
N ALA A 74 -4.33 -4.46 -18.19
CA ALA A 74 -4.78 -3.86 -16.93
C ALA A 74 -3.88 -2.68 -16.53
N GLN A 75 -2.56 -2.84 -16.66
CA GLN A 75 -1.61 -1.76 -16.42
C GLN A 75 -1.84 -0.56 -17.35
N GLN A 76 -2.10 -0.79 -18.64
CA GLN A 76 -2.39 0.28 -19.60
C GLN A 76 -3.71 1.01 -19.29
N VAL A 77 -4.73 0.31 -18.79
CA VAL A 77 -5.98 0.94 -18.34
C VAL A 77 -5.76 1.81 -17.09
N LEU A 78 -4.93 1.33 -16.16
CA LEU A 78 -4.67 2.03 -14.89
C LEU A 78 -3.73 3.23 -15.03
N VAL A 79 -2.68 3.09 -15.84
CA VAL A 79 -1.62 4.10 -16.00
C VAL A 79 -1.86 5.00 -17.21
N GLY A 80 -2.68 4.55 -18.16
CA GLY A 80 -2.86 5.20 -19.46
C GLY A 80 -1.83 4.69 -20.49
N ASP A 81 -2.13 4.88 -21.77
CA ASP A 81 -1.23 4.51 -22.86
C ASP A 81 -0.11 5.54 -23.01
N THR A 82 1.10 5.14 -22.62
CA THR A 82 2.31 5.98 -22.74
C THR A 82 2.77 6.18 -24.19
N THR A 83 2.22 5.40 -25.12
CA THR A 83 2.48 5.46 -26.57
C THR A 83 1.47 6.34 -27.32
N SER A 84 0.54 6.98 -26.60
CA SER A 84 -0.47 7.85 -27.20
C SER A 84 0.18 8.99 -27.99
N ALA A 85 -0.41 9.30 -29.15
CA ALA A 85 0.05 10.37 -30.02
C ALA A 85 0.16 11.71 -29.23
N PRO A 86 1.13 12.58 -29.58
CA PRO A 86 1.30 13.85 -28.88
C PRO A 86 -0.03 14.63 -28.88
N PRO A 87 -0.42 15.24 -27.74
CA PRO A 87 -1.70 15.93 -27.62
C PRO A 87 -1.81 17.04 -28.67
N THR A 88 -2.97 17.13 -29.30
CA THR A 88 -3.29 18.13 -30.32
C THR A 88 -3.25 19.55 -29.72
N ALA A 89 -3.13 20.57 -30.58
CA ALA A 89 -3.10 21.97 -30.12
C ALA A 89 -4.34 22.36 -29.29
N GLY A 90 -5.51 21.81 -29.61
CA GLY A 90 -6.76 22.02 -28.86
C GLY A 90 -6.71 21.37 -27.48
N GLU A 91 -6.19 20.13 -27.38
CA GLU A 91 -6.02 19.43 -26.11
C GLU A 91 -4.99 20.12 -25.22
N GLN A 92 -3.88 20.62 -25.78
CA GLN A 92 -2.91 21.41 -25.01
C GLN A 92 -3.53 22.68 -24.43
N LEU A 93 -4.44 23.33 -25.15
CA LEU A 93 -5.13 24.53 -24.69
C LEU A 93 -6.14 24.19 -23.57
N LEU A 94 -6.81 23.04 -23.68
CA LEU A 94 -7.67 22.51 -22.62
C LEU A 94 -6.86 22.15 -21.37
N LEU A 95 -5.71 21.48 -21.52
CA LEU A 95 -4.81 21.12 -20.41
C LEU A 95 -4.26 22.35 -19.70
N ARG A 96 -3.94 23.42 -20.45
CA ARG A 96 -3.56 24.72 -19.89
C ARG A 96 -4.70 25.34 -19.09
N LYS A 97 -5.92 25.35 -19.61
CA LYS A 97 -7.10 25.85 -18.89
C LYS A 97 -7.44 25.01 -17.67
N ALA A 98 -7.21 23.70 -17.72
CA ALA A 98 -7.42 22.77 -16.63
C ALA A 98 -6.30 22.80 -15.58
N GLY A 99 -5.22 23.55 -15.80
CA GLY A 99 -4.07 23.62 -14.89
C GLY A 99 -3.24 22.34 -14.82
N ALA A 100 -3.45 21.38 -15.72
CA ALA A 100 -2.83 20.05 -15.66
C ALA A 100 -1.31 20.08 -15.91
N LEU A 101 -0.80 21.13 -16.56
CA LEU A 101 0.63 21.29 -16.86
C LEU A 101 1.48 21.78 -15.66
N GLY A 102 0.84 22.18 -14.55
CA GLY A 102 1.52 22.70 -13.36
C GLY A 102 1.83 21.64 -12.29
N ALA A 103 1.60 20.36 -12.57
CA ALA A 103 1.85 19.30 -11.60
C ALA A 103 3.35 19.17 -11.28
N ASN A 104 3.70 19.23 -9.99
CA ASN A 104 5.08 19.01 -9.55
C ASN A 104 5.47 17.53 -9.78
N ALA A 105 6.47 17.28 -10.63
CA ALA A 105 6.95 15.93 -10.93
C ALA A 105 7.47 15.18 -9.68
N SER A 106 7.95 15.92 -8.69
CA SER A 106 8.45 15.41 -7.41
C SER A 106 7.36 15.35 -6.32
N ILE A 107 6.08 15.54 -6.64
CA ILE A 107 5.02 15.55 -5.61
C ILE A 107 4.96 14.23 -4.82
N ARG A 108 5.32 13.10 -5.43
CA ARG A 108 5.38 11.81 -4.73
C ARG A 108 6.49 11.76 -3.68
N THR A 109 7.64 12.36 -3.94
CA THR A 109 8.75 12.39 -2.97
C THR A 109 8.50 13.41 -1.87
N VAL A 110 7.91 14.55 -2.21
CA VAL A 110 7.44 15.55 -1.23
C VAL A 110 6.38 14.93 -0.33
N LEU A 111 5.35 14.31 -0.90
CA LEU A 111 4.30 13.65 -0.13
C LEU A 111 4.82 12.47 0.68
N ALA A 112 5.81 11.73 0.18
CA ALA A 112 6.46 10.66 0.94
C ALA A 112 7.32 11.21 2.09
N ALA A 113 7.95 12.38 1.92
CA ALA A 113 8.66 13.06 3.01
C ALA A 113 7.68 13.61 4.05
N GLU A 114 6.59 14.24 3.62
CA GLU A 114 5.50 14.75 4.48
C GLU A 114 4.75 13.63 5.21
N ASN A 115 4.48 12.52 4.52
CA ASN A 115 3.82 11.33 5.05
C ASN A 115 4.79 10.30 5.62
N GLY A 116 6.10 10.52 5.55
CA GLY A 116 7.13 9.59 6.05
C GLY A 116 7.04 9.35 7.55
N GLY A 117 6.33 10.22 8.28
CA GLY A 117 5.94 9.99 9.69
C GLY A 117 4.53 9.44 9.89
N ARG A 118 3.70 9.29 8.84
CA ARG A 118 2.30 8.80 8.91
C ARG A 118 2.12 7.40 8.32
N GLY A 119 2.88 7.02 7.29
CA GLY A 119 2.80 5.69 6.66
C GLY A 119 3.45 4.56 7.48
N GLU A 120 4.30 4.91 8.44
CA GLU A 120 4.96 3.96 9.36
C GLU A 120 4.36 3.98 10.78
N LYS A 121 3.18 4.60 10.96
CA LYS A 121 2.33 4.39 12.14
C LYS A 121 1.56 3.11 11.88
N ASP A 122 1.83 1.96 12.48
CA ASP A 122 2.13 1.69 13.88
C ASP A 122 2.86 0.34 13.96
N ARG A 123 4.11 0.22 13.48
CA ARG A 123 4.87 -1.03 13.77
C ARG A 123 5.10 -1.18 15.27
N SER A 124 5.30 -0.07 15.98
CA SER A 124 5.43 -0.05 17.44
C SER A 124 4.14 -0.47 18.14
N LEU A 125 2.97 0.05 17.78
CA LEU A 125 1.73 -0.27 18.50
C LEU A 125 1.15 -1.62 18.07
N ALA A 126 1.26 -2.00 16.80
CA ALA A 126 0.93 -3.36 16.36
C ALA A 126 1.88 -4.38 17.00
N ASN A 127 3.19 -4.13 17.05
CA ASN A 127 4.12 -4.98 17.82
C ASN A 127 3.80 -4.95 19.31
N GLN A 128 3.50 -3.80 19.92
CA GLN A 128 3.23 -3.72 21.36
C GLN A 128 1.92 -4.40 21.74
N LEU A 129 0.93 -4.46 20.83
CA LEU A 129 -0.28 -5.27 21.00
C LEU A 129 0.00 -6.77 20.82
N MET A 130 0.87 -7.14 19.87
CA MET A 130 1.24 -8.54 19.59
C MET A 130 2.23 -9.10 20.62
N PHE A 131 3.12 -8.26 21.15
CA PHE A 131 4.23 -8.53 22.08
C PHE A 131 4.05 -7.71 23.37
N TRP A 132 2.84 -7.69 23.91
CA TRP A 132 2.43 -6.96 25.12
C TRP A 132 3.10 -7.41 26.44
N ASN A 133 4.04 -8.36 26.40
CA ASN A 133 4.75 -8.79 27.59
C ASN A 133 5.97 -7.88 27.83
N PHE A 134 5.97 -7.22 28.98
CA PHE A 134 7.09 -6.42 29.45
C PHE A 134 7.97 -7.28 30.35
N ILE A 135 9.27 -7.32 30.08
CA ILE A 135 10.28 -7.91 30.97
C ILE A 135 11.13 -6.74 31.46
N ASP A 136 11.21 -6.53 32.77
CA ASP A 136 11.99 -5.45 33.41
C ASP A 136 11.68 -4.02 32.91
N GLY A 137 10.45 -3.78 32.44
CA GLY A 137 10.00 -2.46 31.98
C GLY A 137 10.35 -2.13 30.53
N GLU A 138 11.00 -3.06 29.83
CA GLU A 138 11.24 -2.99 28.39
C GLU A 138 10.32 -3.97 27.65
N VAL A 139 9.97 -3.62 26.40
CA VAL A 139 9.17 -4.49 25.53
C VAL A 139 10.13 -5.51 24.93
N ASP A 140 9.92 -6.79 25.23
CA ASP A 140 10.69 -7.88 24.61
C ASP A 140 10.20 -8.09 23.17
N ASP A 141 10.88 -7.45 22.22
CA ASP A 141 10.60 -7.50 20.79
C ASP A 141 11.48 -8.53 20.03
N SER A 142 12.19 -9.39 20.76
CA SER A 142 13.09 -10.43 20.23
C SER A 142 12.39 -11.40 19.27
N ALA A 143 11.08 -11.56 19.39
CA ALA A 143 10.24 -12.42 18.55
C ALA A 143 9.45 -11.67 17.47
N ALA A 144 9.68 -10.36 17.29
CA ALA A 144 8.95 -9.55 16.32
C ALA A 144 9.28 -9.95 14.86
N PRO A 145 8.27 -10.25 14.02
CA PRO A 145 8.48 -10.64 12.62
C PRO A 145 9.16 -9.56 11.77
N LEU A 146 9.09 -8.29 12.21
CA LEU A 146 9.61 -7.13 11.51
C LEU A 146 10.49 -6.33 12.47
N GLN A 147 11.70 -6.82 12.70
CA GLN A 147 12.75 -6.06 13.40
C GLN A 147 13.44 -5.12 12.42
N VAL A 148 13.89 -3.97 12.94
CA VAL A 148 14.90 -3.17 12.25
C VAL A 148 16.23 -3.72 12.72
N ASP A 149 16.90 -4.51 11.87
CA ASP A 149 18.14 -5.22 12.24
C ASP A 149 19.23 -4.29 12.79
N ASN A 150 19.28 -3.04 12.31
CA ASN A 150 20.15 -1.99 12.84
C ASN A 150 19.39 -0.65 12.99
N PRO A 151 18.95 -0.29 14.21
CA PRO A 151 18.21 0.95 14.46
C PRO A 151 19.01 2.22 14.14
N GLU A 152 20.32 2.22 14.36
CA GLU A 152 21.18 3.39 14.16
C GLU A 152 21.34 3.73 12.68
N GLU A 153 21.57 2.72 11.85
CA GLU A 153 21.64 2.88 10.39
C GLU A 153 20.33 3.40 9.81
N TRP A 154 19.21 2.92 10.34
CA TRP A 154 17.88 3.35 9.93
C TRP A 154 17.65 4.84 10.24
N LEU A 155 18.00 5.28 11.46
CA LEU A 155 17.92 6.69 11.85
C LEU A 155 18.83 7.57 10.97
N ALA A 156 20.06 7.13 10.71
CA ALA A 156 20.99 7.86 9.85
C ALA A 156 20.51 7.95 8.39
N ALA A 157 19.85 6.91 7.86
CA ALA A 157 19.24 6.95 6.53
C ALA A 157 18.06 7.94 6.47
N ARG A 158 17.25 7.97 7.54
CA ARG A 158 16.14 8.92 7.66
C ARG A 158 16.61 10.36 7.78
N ASP A 159 17.64 10.62 8.56
CA ASP A 159 18.19 11.97 8.71
C ASP A 159 18.80 12.47 7.39
N ARG A 160 19.41 11.57 6.61
CA ARG A 160 19.89 11.89 5.25
C ARG A 160 18.73 12.24 4.31
N SER A 161 17.63 11.48 4.33
CA SER A 161 16.49 11.78 3.46
C SER A 161 15.82 13.11 3.83
N ILE A 162 15.71 13.41 5.13
CA ILE A 162 15.23 14.71 5.63
C ILE A 162 16.13 15.84 5.12
N LYS A 163 17.45 15.76 5.34
CA LYS A 163 18.44 16.75 4.87
C LYS A 163 18.40 16.99 3.36
N ASN A 164 18.24 15.92 2.57
CA ASN A 164 18.14 16.01 1.12
C ASN A 164 16.91 16.78 0.63
N VAL A 165 15.81 16.78 1.41
CA VAL A 165 14.57 17.49 1.07
C VAL A 165 14.59 18.93 1.55
N ILE A 166 15.15 19.21 2.73
CA ILE A 166 15.12 20.55 3.35
C ILE A 166 16.29 21.45 2.93
N GLY A 167 17.38 20.90 2.39
CA GLY A 167 18.64 21.62 2.15
C GLY A 167 19.44 21.85 3.45
N GLU A 168 20.75 22.07 3.37
CA GLU A 168 21.64 22.08 4.56
C GLU A 168 21.28 23.12 5.63
N GLU A 169 20.49 24.16 5.31
CA GLU A 169 20.17 25.27 6.21
C GLU A 169 18.78 25.17 6.89
N GLY A 170 18.00 24.12 6.62
CA GLY A 170 16.67 23.94 7.22
C GLY A 170 16.73 23.57 8.70
N GLN A 171 16.27 24.45 9.59
CA GLN A 171 16.11 24.11 11.01
C GLN A 171 14.86 23.25 11.22
N VAL A 172 15.01 22.07 11.81
CA VAL A 172 13.91 21.18 12.18
C VAL A 172 13.85 21.07 13.69
N GLU A 173 12.76 21.54 14.29
CA GLU A 173 12.45 21.29 15.70
C GLU A 173 11.71 19.95 15.81
N ILE A 174 12.41 18.91 16.26
CA ILE A 174 11.84 17.57 16.44
C ILE A 174 11.40 17.44 17.91
N GLU A 175 10.12 17.74 18.18
CA GLU A 175 9.55 17.48 19.49
C GLU A 175 9.28 15.98 19.69
N GLN A 176 10.20 15.30 20.38
CA GLN A 176 10.00 13.95 20.88
C GLN A 176 9.18 14.00 22.17
N SER A 177 7.85 13.99 22.06
CA SER A 177 6.99 13.83 23.22
C SER A 177 7.07 12.38 23.72
N LYS A 178 7.38 12.17 25.01
CA LYS A 178 7.35 10.86 25.67
C LYS A 178 5.94 10.25 25.78
N ALA A 179 4.91 11.00 25.34
CA ALA A 179 3.52 10.59 25.30
C ALA A 179 3.10 10.14 23.90
N LEU A 180 2.32 9.06 23.85
CA LEU A 180 1.74 8.47 22.65
C LEU A 180 0.87 9.52 21.92
N LYS A 181 1.35 10.08 20.80
CA LYS A 181 0.54 10.96 19.94
C LYS A 181 -0.41 10.12 19.08
N LEU A 182 -1.51 9.68 19.69
CA LEU A 182 -2.60 9.01 19.00
C LEU A 182 -3.36 10.01 18.11
N PRO A 183 -3.65 9.69 16.84
CA PRO A 183 -4.51 10.53 16.02
C PRO A 183 -5.93 10.57 16.63
N GLY A 184 -6.39 11.77 16.98
CA GLY A 184 -7.72 12.00 17.56
C GLY A 184 -7.77 12.05 19.09
N VAL A 185 -6.64 11.95 19.78
CA VAL A 185 -6.53 12.23 21.21
C VAL A 185 -5.68 13.49 21.36
N PHE A 186 -6.32 14.58 21.78
CA PHE A 186 -5.64 15.79 22.27
C PHE A 186 -5.14 15.55 23.69
#